data_AF-A0A285V7R2-F1
#
_entry.id   AF-A0A285V7R2-F1
#
_cell.length_a   1.000
_cell.length_b   1.000
_cell.length_c   1.000
_cell.angle_alpha   90.00
_cell.angle_beta   90.00
_cell.angle_gamma   90.00
#
_symmetry.space_group_name_H-M   'P 1'
#
loop_
_entity.id
_entity.type
_entity.pdbx_description
1 polymer ?
#
loop_
_entity_poly.entity_id
_entity_poly.type
_entity_poly.pdbx_seq_one_letter_code
_entity_poly.pdbx_strand_id
1 'polypeptide(L)'
;MRSTDANTTITLTIRLNERLAEMLPNSSAPNFYADQPSRFELLGEPDLPVPADPVFAGGTMRWLDSVTDLVLFRAYEEQHGYAVRPLYDLAGEEGFVLLSSRPNPWGIAS
;
A
#
# COMPACT_ATOMS: atom_id res chain seq x y z
N MET A 1 17.84 28.16 20.84
CA MET A 1 17.36 28.46 19.47
C MET A 1 16.93 27.14 18.87
N ARG A 2 15.63 26.87 18.73
CA ARG A 2 15.13 25.62 18.15
C ARG A 2 15.24 25.75 16.62
N SER A 3 15.93 24.81 15.97
CA SER A 3 15.85 24.65 14.52
C SER A 3 14.39 24.32 14.20
N THR A 4 13.66 25.28 13.63
CA THR A 4 12.48 24.97 12.84
C THR A 4 13.01 24.35 11.56
N ASP A 5 13.04 23.02 11.52
CA ASP A 5 13.36 22.29 10.30
C ASP A 5 12.35 22.74 9.24
N ALA A 6 12.82 23.54 8.29
CA ALA A 6 12.00 24.03 7.21
C ALA A 6 11.63 22.83 6.34
N ASN A 7 10.35 22.44 6.37
CA ASN A 7 9.84 21.34 5.56
C ASN A 7 10.09 21.68 4.08
N THR A 8 11.10 21.05 3.49
CA THR A 8 11.49 21.29 2.11
C THR A 8 10.81 20.26 1.24
N THR A 9 9.92 20.72 0.35
CA THR A 9 9.25 19.83 -0.60
C THR A 9 10.14 19.65 -1.83
N ILE A 10 10.39 18.39 -2.19
CA ILE A 10 11.10 18.02 -3.42
C ILE A 10 10.09 17.34 -4.35
N THR A 11 9.94 17.87 -5.56
CA THR A 11 9.11 17.27 -6.61
C THR A 11 9.97 16.41 -7.53
N LEU A 12 9.67 15.12 -7.61
CA LEU A 12 10.35 14.17 -8.50
C LEU A 12 9.34 13.58 -9.49
N THR A 13 9.69 13.56 -10.78
CA THR A 13 8.88 12.89 -11.81
C THR A 13 9.52 11.55 -12.14
N ILE A 14 8.83 10.45 -11.78
CA ILE A 14 9.25 9.08 -12.08
C ILE A 14 8.26 8.50 -13.09
N ARG A 15 8.77 7.75 -14.06
CA ARG A 15 7.94 6.95 -14.97
C ARG A 15 8.08 5.48 -14.60
N LEU A 16 7.03 4.92 -14.02
CA LEU A 16 6.87 3.49 -13.78
C LEU A 16 5.97 2.91 -14.87
N ASN A 17 6.48 1.93 -15.61
CA ASN A 17 5.62 1.09 -16.44
C ASN A 17 5.07 -0.06 -15.57
N GLU A 18 4.08 -0.78 -16.09
CA GLU A 18 3.43 -1.88 -15.37
C GLU A 18 4.44 -2.93 -14.88
N ARG A 19 5.36 -3.35 -15.74
CA ARG A 19 6.40 -4.32 -15.38
C ARG A 19 7.25 -3.87 -14.18
N LEU A 20 7.68 -2.61 -14.15
CA LEU A 20 8.49 -2.09 -13.05
C LEU A 20 7.67 -1.94 -11.76
N ALA A 21 6.40 -1.53 -11.88
CA ALA A 21 5.51 -1.45 -10.73
C ALA A 21 5.23 -2.83 -10.12
N GLU A 22 5.05 -3.85 -10.96
CA GLU A 22 4.86 -5.25 -10.52
C GLU A 22 6.11 -5.87 -9.87
N MET A 23 7.28 -5.26 -10.04
CA MET A 23 8.52 -5.68 -9.37
C MET A 23 8.70 -5.06 -7.97
N LEU A 24 7.88 -4.07 -7.58
CA LEU A 24 8.01 -3.42 -6.27
C LEU A 24 7.52 -4.32 -5.11
N PRO A 25 6.38 -5.02 -5.21
CA PRO A 25 5.97 -5.94 -4.18
C PRO A 25 6.83 -7.21 -4.18
N ASN A 26 7.24 -7.65 -3.00
CA ASN A 26 7.95 -8.93 -2.84
C ASN A 26 6.97 -10.13 -2.83
N SER A 27 5.72 -9.90 -2.43
CA SER A 27 4.69 -10.91 -2.26
C SER A 27 3.31 -10.28 -2.24
N SER A 28 2.27 -11.09 -2.44
CA SER A 28 0.90 -10.63 -2.51
C SER A 28 -0.09 -11.68 -2.05
N ALA A 29 -1.21 -11.24 -1.49
CA ALA A 29 -2.33 -12.08 -1.07
C ALA A 29 -3.66 -11.35 -1.31
N PRO A 30 -4.80 -12.06 -1.43
CA PRO A 30 -6.12 -11.44 -1.33
C PRO A 30 -6.28 -10.65 -0.02
N ASN A 31 -7.17 -9.66 0.00
CA ASN A 31 -7.48 -8.93 1.22
C ASN A 31 -8.05 -9.86 2.32
N PHE A 32 -7.28 -10.05 3.39
CA PHE A 32 -7.69 -10.80 4.59
C PHE A 32 -7.71 -9.93 5.85
N TYR A 33 -7.68 -8.60 5.72
CA TYR A 33 -7.59 -7.70 6.87
C TYR A 33 -8.67 -7.99 7.92
N ALA A 34 -9.90 -8.30 7.49
CA ALA A 34 -11.04 -8.57 8.37
C ALA A 34 -10.80 -9.79 9.30
N ASP A 35 -10.00 -10.76 8.86
CA ASP A 35 -9.70 -11.96 9.64
C ASP A 35 -8.70 -11.68 10.78
N GLN A 36 -7.84 -10.68 10.61
CA GLN A 36 -6.74 -10.37 11.53
C GLN A 36 -6.48 -8.85 11.63
N PRO A 37 -7.46 -8.03 12.07
CA PRO A 37 -7.31 -6.57 12.04
C PRO A 37 -6.20 -6.07 12.98
N SER A 38 -5.99 -6.73 14.11
CA SER A 38 -4.94 -6.37 15.08
C SER A 38 -3.51 -6.64 14.59
N ARG A 39 -3.35 -7.36 13.47
CA ARG A 39 -2.05 -7.59 12.84
C ARG A 39 -1.53 -6.36 12.11
N PHE A 40 -2.39 -5.40 11.76
CA PHE A 40 -2.02 -4.29 10.90
C PHE A 40 -2.17 -2.96 11.60
N GLU A 41 -1.12 -2.14 11.54
CA GLU A 41 -1.21 -0.72 11.87
C GLU A 41 -1.57 0.08 10.61
N LEU A 42 -2.46 1.06 10.76
CA LEU A 42 -2.85 1.93 9.64
C LEU A 42 -1.78 3.01 9.43
N LEU A 43 -1.30 3.14 8.20
CA LEU A 43 -0.38 4.20 7.81
C LEU A 43 -1.06 5.25 6.93
N GLY A 44 -0.47 6.44 6.88
CA GLY A 44 -0.90 7.53 6.02
C GLY A 44 -2.01 8.39 6.63
N GLU A 45 -2.72 9.07 5.75
CA GLU A 45 -3.69 10.10 6.13
C GLU A 45 -5.01 9.51 6.66
N PRO A 46 -5.71 10.22 7.57
CA PRO A 46 -6.94 9.74 8.18
C PRO A 46 -8.14 9.68 7.20
N ASP A 47 -8.07 10.36 6.07
CA ASP A 47 -9.13 10.45 5.06
C ASP A 47 -9.12 9.30 4.02
N LEU A 48 -8.07 8.49 4.02
CA LEU A 48 -8.01 7.31 3.14
C LEU A 48 -9.14 6.31 3.49
N PRO A 49 -9.55 5.42 2.58
CA PRO A 49 -10.56 4.40 2.86
C PRO A 49 -10.06 3.41 3.93
N VAL A 50 -10.90 3.03 4.89
CA VAL A 50 -10.51 2.03 5.91
C VAL A 50 -10.40 0.64 5.27
N PRO A 51 -9.52 -0.26 5.75
CA PRO A 51 -9.35 -1.59 5.13
C PRO A 51 -10.60 -2.46 5.02
N ALA A 52 -11.59 -2.24 5.89
CA ALA A 52 -12.86 -2.95 5.90
C ALA A 52 -13.91 -2.35 4.94
N ASP A 53 -13.58 -1.28 4.22
CA ASP A 53 -14.48 -0.65 3.25
C ASP A 53 -14.77 -1.62 2.06
N PRO A 54 -16.03 -1.73 1.60
CA PRO A 54 -16.40 -2.53 0.44
C PRO A 54 -15.55 -2.31 -0.82
N VAL A 55 -14.92 -1.14 -0.98
CA VAL A 55 -13.98 -0.87 -2.09
C VAL A 55 -12.82 -1.87 -2.14
N PHE A 56 -12.47 -2.51 -1.02
CA PHE A 56 -11.39 -3.49 -0.92
C PHE A 56 -11.87 -4.95 -0.90
N ALA A 57 -13.15 -5.24 -1.12
CA ALA A 57 -13.69 -6.61 -1.04
C ALA A 57 -12.99 -7.60 -1.99
N GLY A 58 -12.59 -7.14 -3.18
CA GLY A 58 -11.78 -7.89 -4.14
C GLY A 58 -10.30 -7.48 -4.17
N GLY A 59 -9.85 -6.71 -3.19
CA GLY A 59 -8.54 -6.10 -3.17
C GLY A 59 -7.39 -7.07 -2.92
N THR A 60 -6.18 -6.58 -3.15
CA THR A 60 -4.93 -7.31 -2.93
C THR A 60 -4.09 -6.61 -1.86
N MET A 61 -3.59 -7.38 -0.91
CA MET A 61 -2.53 -6.97 0.00
C MET A 61 -1.19 -7.28 -0.64
N ARG A 62 -0.29 -6.30 -0.69
CA ARG A 62 1.01 -6.42 -1.34
C ARG A 62 2.10 -5.95 -0.38
N TRP A 63 3.03 -6.84 -0.04
CA TRP A 63 4.13 -6.54 0.88
C TRP A 63 5.29 -5.91 0.12
N LEU A 64 5.92 -4.90 0.71
CA LEU A 64 7.00 -4.12 0.12
C LEU A 64 8.19 -4.06 1.07
N ASP A 65 9.40 -4.11 0.50
CA ASP A 65 10.64 -4.17 1.26
C ASP A 65 11.01 -2.83 1.91
N SER A 66 10.47 -1.71 1.41
CA SER A 66 10.81 -0.39 1.91
C SER A 66 9.65 0.61 1.85
N VAL A 67 9.77 1.67 2.64
CA VAL A 67 8.86 2.82 2.58
C VAL A 67 8.91 3.52 1.21
N THR A 68 10.05 3.49 0.53
CA THR A 68 10.19 4.08 -0.81
C THR A 68 9.35 3.28 -1.81
N ASP A 69 9.43 1.95 -1.77
CA ASP A 69 8.62 1.10 -2.64
C ASP A 69 7.13 1.29 -2.36
N LEU A 70 6.74 1.40 -1.09
CA LEU A 70 5.37 1.70 -0.68
C LEU A 70 4.87 3.01 -1.30
N VAL A 71 5.65 4.09 -1.22
CA VAL A 71 5.29 5.40 -1.77
C VAL A 71 5.18 5.35 -3.30
N LEU A 72 6.16 4.75 -3.97
CA LEU A 72 6.17 4.64 -5.43
C LEU A 72 4.99 3.82 -5.94
N PHE A 73 4.71 2.70 -5.28
CA PHE A 73 3.66 1.79 -5.69
C PHE A 73 2.26 2.32 -5.37
N ARG A 74 2.11 3.00 -4.23
CA ARG A 74 0.91 3.75 -3.89
C ARG A 74 0.57 4.76 -4.99
N ALA A 75 1.53 5.61 -5.36
CA ALA A 75 1.33 6.62 -6.40
C ALA A 75 0.97 5.99 -7.75
N TYR A 76 1.60 4.87 -8.10
CA TYR A 76 1.27 4.11 -9.30
C TYR A 76 -0.18 3.59 -9.28
N GLU A 77 -0.62 2.95 -8.21
CA GLU A 77 -1.98 2.41 -8.08
C GLU A 77 -3.05 3.51 -8.08
N GLU A 78 -2.80 4.62 -7.35
CA GLU A 78 -3.68 5.80 -7.34
C GLU A 78 -3.81 6.42 -8.74
N GLN A 79 -2.71 6.52 -9.50
CA GLN A 79 -2.72 7.05 -10.87
C GLN A 79 -3.53 6.15 -11.84
N HIS A 80 -3.67 4.86 -11.53
CA HIS A 80 -4.50 3.92 -12.29
C HIS A 80 -5.96 3.86 -11.76
N GLY A 81 -6.31 4.70 -10.79
CA GLY A 81 -7.67 4.83 -10.27
C GLY A 81 -8.03 3.79 -9.21
N TYR A 82 -7.05 3.05 -8.68
CA TYR A 82 -7.29 2.12 -7.58
C TYR A 82 -7.29 2.88 -6.25
N ALA A 83 -8.28 2.59 -5.41
CA ALA A 83 -8.22 2.94 -4.00
C ALA A 83 -7.10 2.15 -3.32
N VAL A 84 -6.42 2.79 -2.37
CA VAL A 84 -5.28 2.22 -1.65
C VAL A 84 -5.33 2.56 -0.17
N ARG A 85 -4.75 1.68 0.65
CA ARG A 85 -4.52 1.91 2.07
C ARG A 85 -3.15 1.35 2.45
N PRO A 86 -2.19 2.22 2.81
CA PRO A 86 -0.93 1.81 3.42
C PRO A 86 -1.15 1.22 4.82
N LEU A 87 -0.45 0.14 5.11
CA LEU A 87 -0.49 -0.60 6.37
C LEU A 87 0.94 -0.98 6.78
N TYR A 88 1.12 -1.28 8.06
CA TYR A 88 2.32 -1.93 8.58
C TYR A 88 1.92 -3.27 9.19
N ASP A 89 2.52 -4.37 8.71
CA ASP A 89 2.28 -5.72 9.21
C ASP A 89 3.12 -5.95 10.48
N LEU A 90 2.44 -6.28 11.58
CA LEU A 90 3.04 -6.52 12.89
C LEU A 90 3.32 -8.02 13.14
N ALA A 91 3.03 -8.91 12.18
CA ALA A 91 3.29 -10.34 12.30
C ALA A 91 4.53 -10.76 11.52
N GLY A 92 5.35 -11.63 12.12
CA GLY A 92 6.53 -12.21 11.47
C GLY A 92 7.68 -11.22 11.35
N GLU A 93 8.28 -11.14 10.18
CA GLU A 93 9.19 -10.04 9.83
C GLU A 93 8.32 -8.83 9.48
N GLU A 94 8.21 -7.90 10.44
CA GLU A 94 7.41 -6.68 10.30
C GLU A 94 7.73 -5.95 8.98
N GLY A 95 6.71 -5.40 8.32
CA GLY A 95 6.92 -4.84 6.99
C GLY A 95 5.79 -3.96 6.45
N PHE A 96 6.11 -3.22 5.39
CA PHE A 96 5.16 -2.35 4.73
C PHE A 96 4.21 -3.15 3.85
N VAL A 97 2.93 -2.82 3.93
CA VAL A 97 1.88 -3.43 3.10
C VAL A 97 1.06 -2.34 2.43
N LEU A 98 0.78 -2.51 1.14
CA LEU A 98 -0.23 -1.73 0.45
C LEU A 98 -1.45 -2.62 0.20
N LEU A 99 -2.59 -2.27 0.81
CA LEU A 99 -3.88 -2.79 0.40
C LEU A 99 -4.36 -1.97 -0.80
N SER A 100 -4.52 -2.60 -1.95
CA SER A 100 -5.09 -1.97 -3.16
C SER A 100 -6.43 -2.61 -3.51
N SER A 101 -7.37 -1.81 -4.01
CA SER A 101 -8.61 -2.29 -4.63
C SER A 101 -8.38 -3.03 -5.95
N ARG A 102 -7.16 -2.98 -6.52
CA ARG A 102 -6.78 -3.80 -7.68
C ARG A 102 -6.89 -5.28 -7.32
N PRO A 103 -7.64 -6.08 -8.10
CA PRO A 103 -7.79 -7.50 -7.83
C PRO A 103 -6.49 -8.26 -8.03
N ASN A 104 -6.34 -9.35 -7.28
CA ASN A 104 -5.17 -10.20 -7.37
C ASN A 104 -5.25 -10.96 -8.71
N PRO A 105 -4.30 -10.76 -9.66
CA PRO A 105 -4.36 -11.45 -10.95
C PRO A 105 -4.26 -12.97 -10.83
N TRP A 106 -3.83 -13.48 -9.67
CA TRP A 106 -3.66 -14.91 -9.39
C TRP A 106 -4.69 -15.44 -8.38
N GLY A 107 -5.58 -14.60 -7.86
CA GLY A 107 -6.62 -14.98 -6.93
C GLY A 107 -7.86 -15.47 -7.67
N ILE A 108 -8.08 -16.79 -7.69
CA ILE A 108 -9.40 -17.33 -8.01
C ILE A 108 -10.34 -16.83 -6.90
N ALA A 109 -11.39 -16.09 -7.28
CA ALA A 109 -12.46 -15.73 -6.36
C ALA A 109 -13.04 -17.03 -5.78
N SER A 110 -12.78 -17.28 -4.50
CA SER A 110 -13.43 -18.34 -3.71
C SER A 110 -14.76 -17.84 -3.18
#